data_AF-A0A926HD70-F1
#
_entry.id   AF-A0A926HD70-F1
#
_cell.length_a   1.000
_cell.length_b   1.000
_cell.length_c   1.000
_cell.angle_alpha   90.00
_cell.angle_beta   90.00
_cell.angle_gamma   90.00
#
_symmetry.space_group_name_H-M   'P 1'
#
loop_
_entity.id
_entity.type
_entity.pdbx_description
1 polymer ?
#
loop_
_entity_poly.entity_id
_entity_poly.type
_entity_poly.pdbx_seq_one_letter_code
_entity_poly.pdbx_strand_id
1 'polypeptide(L)'
;MGFRIACSLALILAVVPCRAANAQPAAPGCPLIAASAVIAGNAEIVLIDTTRGELLNFTSTPGDESAPAWSPDGRTLAFAAQRAGNWDIYTQNLTGDPAQRLTSEPWYEGSPAFSPDGRQIAYESHAEGDLDVYVISMRGGMTQAVITARGADTEPQWVGRDRLLYSTWRDEERALALHSLADGSTTLLTAAHEEPSQAAVSPDGRQIAYLSNGDSTTRLRLRELSGGRSSASLARHSAWPFWSADGQLFSLELAGGGDYGYPTGWTLSQRAKPADDPVALRLPELPGLSWQRPSCAPARAVR
;
A
#
# COMPACT_ATOMS: atom_id res chain seq x y z
N MET A 1 43.06 -13.41 -43.64
CA MET A 1 43.44 -13.00 -42.28
C MET A 1 42.74 -11.67 -41.98
N GLY A 2 42.06 -11.57 -40.83
CA GLY A 2 41.18 -10.44 -40.46
C GLY A 2 39.71 -10.78 -40.72
N PHE A 3 38.74 -10.56 -39.85
CA PHE A 3 38.63 -9.74 -38.64
C PHE A 3 37.74 -10.46 -37.61
N ARG A 4 38.03 -10.34 -36.31
CA ARG A 4 37.11 -10.69 -35.23
C ARG A 4 36.02 -9.61 -35.16
N ILE A 5 34.75 -9.97 -35.30
CA ILE A 5 33.63 -9.06 -34.99
C ILE A 5 33.24 -9.31 -33.54
N ALA A 6 33.37 -8.24 -32.76
CA ALA A 6 33.02 -8.17 -31.35
C ALA A 6 31.50 -8.32 -31.14
N CYS A 7 31.16 -8.97 -30.03
CA CYS A 7 29.82 -9.03 -29.48
C CYS A 7 29.29 -7.61 -29.21
N SER A 8 28.10 -7.29 -29.71
CA SER A 8 27.36 -6.10 -29.34
C SER A 8 25.88 -6.45 -29.39
N LEU A 9 25.42 -7.18 -28.37
CA LEU A 9 23.99 -7.27 -28.08
C LEU A 9 23.67 -6.10 -27.16
N ALA A 10 22.98 -5.11 -27.72
CA ALA A 10 22.47 -3.96 -26.99
C ALA A 10 21.54 -4.45 -25.86
N LEU A 11 21.90 -4.11 -24.63
CA LEU A 11 21.08 -4.31 -23.44
C LEU A 11 19.87 -3.38 -23.54
N ILE A 12 18.72 -3.93 -23.92
CA ILE A 12 17.44 -3.23 -23.88
C ILE A 12 17.15 -2.96 -22.40
N LEU A 13 17.20 -1.69 -21.97
CA LEU A 13 16.69 -1.27 -20.68
C LEU A 13 15.19 -1.61 -20.63
N ALA A 14 14.85 -2.70 -19.94
CA ALA A 14 13.47 -3.00 -19.63
C ALA A 14 12.97 -1.96 -18.61
N VAL A 15 12.00 -1.15 -19.03
CA VAL A 15 11.24 -0.24 -18.17
C VAL A 15 10.50 -1.10 -17.15
N VAL A 16 10.83 -0.94 -15.87
CA VAL A 16 10.26 -1.67 -14.72
C VAL A 16 8.82 -1.21 -14.49
N PRO A 17 7.80 -2.07 -14.68
CA PRO A 17 6.42 -1.70 -14.34
C PRO A 17 6.24 -1.68 -12.82
N CYS A 18 5.82 -0.55 -12.27
CA CYS A 18 5.42 -0.46 -10.87
C CYS A 18 3.89 -0.46 -10.77
N ARG A 19 3.34 -1.42 -10.03
CA ARG A 19 1.95 -1.39 -9.57
C ARG A 19 2.00 -1.17 -8.06
N ALA A 20 1.84 0.07 -7.61
CA ALA A 20 1.67 0.30 -6.17
C ALA A 20 0.19 0.12 -5.80
N ALA A 21 -0.16 -1.10 -5.42
CA ALA A 21 -1.22 -1.28 -4.44
C ALA A 21 -0.60 -0.95 -3.07
N ASN A 22 -1.07 0.10 -2.40
CA ASN A 22 -0.70 0.48 -1.03
C ASN A 22 0.71 1.10 -0.86
N ALA A 23 0.99 2.20 -1.55
CA ALA A 23 2.13 3.05 -1.17
C ALA A 23 1.88 3.62 0.23
N GLN A 24 2.60 3.11 1.24
CA GLN A 24 2.47 3.58 2.62
C GLN A 24 3.76 4.29 3.05
N PRO A 25 3.68 5.55 3.54
CA PRO A 25 4.80 6.14 4.23
C PRO A 25 5.05 5.37 5.53
N ALA A 26 6.30 5.31 5.92
CA ALA A 26 6.71 4.72 7.18
C ALA A 26 6.20 5.53 8.40
N ALA A 27 6.49 5.02 9.60
CA ALA A 27 6.22 5.68 10.88
C ALA A 27 6.79 7.12 10.94
N PRO A 28 6.29 7.98 11.87
CA PRO A 28 6.70 9.38 11.94
C PRO A 28 8.22 9.58 11.93
N GLY A 29 8.69 10.43 11.02
CA GLY A 29 10.11 10.76 10.87
C GLY A 29 10.92 9.79 10.02
N CYS A 30 10.30 8.76 9.42
CA CYS A 30 10.98 7.90 8.46
C CYS A 30 10.70 8.35 7.02
N PRO A 31 11.74 8.67 6.21
CA PRO A 31 11.57 9.23 4.87
C PRO A 31 11.25 8.18 3.80
N LEU A 32 10.85 6.97 4.20
CA LEU A 32 10.68 5.84 3.31
C LEU A 32 9.21 5.63 2.96
N ILE A 33 8.96 5.37 1.69
CA ILE A 33 7.68 4.87 1.19
C ILE A 33 7.90 3.43 0.73
N ALA A 34 7.05 2.51 1.16
CA ALA A 34 7.07 1.13 0.67
C ALA A 34 6.11 0.97 -0.51
N ALA A 35 6.53 0.24 -1.55
CA ALA A 35 5.73 -0.04 -2.73
C ALA A 35 6.09 -1.41 -3.33
N SER A 36 5.33 -1.85 -4.33
CA SER A 36 5.62 -3.07 -5.10
C SER A 36 6.01 -2.71 -6.53
N ALA A 37 7.12 -3.23 -7.02
CA ALA A 37 7.62 -2.95 -8.37
C ALA A 37 8.16 -4.21 -9.03
N VAL A 38 7.98 -4.33 -10.35
CA VAL A 38 8.47 -5.50 -11.09
C VAL A 38 9.95 -5.35 -11.41
N ILE A 39 10.79 -6.06 -10.67
CA ILE A 39 12.24 -6.05 -10.83
C ILE A 39 12.66 -7.41 -11.39
N ALA A 40 13.49 -7.41 -12.44
CA ALA A 40 14.05 -8.63 -13.03
C ALA A 40 13.04 -9.73 -13.45
N GLY A 41 11.76 -9.38 -13.65
CA GLY A 41 10.73 -10.28 -14.16
C GLY A 41 9.68 -10.74 -13.14
N ASN A 42 9.82 -10.38 -11.85
CA ASN A 42 8.84 -10.65 -10.79
C ASN A 42 8.55 -9.39 -9.97
N ALA A 43 7.39 -9.34 -9.32
CA ALA A 43 7.05 -8.25 -8.41
C ALA A 43 7.86 -8.38 -7.10
N GLU A 44 8.54 -7.31 -6.71
CA GLU A 44 9.33 -7.22 -5.48
C GLU A 44 8.87 -6.03 -4.64
N ILE A 45 9.17 -6.06 -3.34
CA ILE A 45 8.95 -4.94 -2.44
C ILE A 45 10.14 -3.98 -2.55
N VAL A 46 9.83 -2.72 -2.78
CA VAL A 46 10.82 -1.64 -2.90
C VAL A 46 10.57 -0.56 -1.86
N LEU A 47 11.63 0.13 -1.49
CA LEU A 47 11.61 1.30 -0.61
C LEU A 47 12.08 2.52 -1.37
N ILE A 48 11.29 3.59 -1.32
CA ILE A 48 11.61 4.88 -1.93
C ILE A 48 12.09 5.80 -0.82
N ASP A 49 13.36 6.21 -0.84
CA ASP A 49 13.93 7.21 0.05
C ASP A 49 13.64 8.61 -0.51
N THR A 50 12.69 9.29 0.12
CA THR A 50 12.27 10.64 -0.28
C THR A 50 13.29 11.73 0.02
N THR A 51 14.28 11.48 0.89
CA THR A 51 15.35 12.43 1.19
C THR A 51 16.49 12.39 0.17
N ARG A 52 16.77 11.19 -0.37
CA ARG A 52 17.83 10.97 -1.34
C ARG A 52 17.32 10.89 -2.78
N GLY A 53 16.01 10.66 -2.96
CA GLY A 53 15.45 10.36 -4.28
C GLY A 53 15.89 9.01 -4.81
N GLU A 54 16.14 8.04 -3.91
CA GLU A 54 16.69 6.72 -4.24
C GLU A 54 15.62 5.64 -4.13
N LEU A 55 15.70 4.65 -5.01
CA LEU A 55 14.92 3.41 -4.94
C LEU A 55 15.82 2.29 -4.44
N LEU A 56 15.41 1.65 -3.34
CA LEU A 56 16.11 0.57 -2.70
C LEU A 56 15.30 -0.71 -2.90
N ASN A 57 15.94 -1.75 -3.39
CA ASN A 57 15.30 -3.06 -3.45
C ASN A 57 15.29 -3.69 -2.05
N PHE A 58 14.10 -3.92 -1.48
CA PHE A 58 13.97 -4.40 -0.10
C PHE A 58 13.98 -5.93 -0.04
N THR A 59 13.33 -6.56 -1.00
CA THR A 59 13.32 -8.01 -1.15
C THR A 59 14.05 -8.42 -2.42
N SER A 60 14.45 -9.69 -2.47
CA SER A 60 15.01 -10.28 -3.69
C SER A 60 14.75 -11.77 -3.65
N THR A 61 13.57 -12.17 -4.10
CA THR A 61 13.16 -13.57 -4.09
C THR A 61 12.55 -13.98 -5.43
N PRO A 62 12.54 -15.28 -5.78
CA PRO A 62 12.01 -15.72 -7.06
C PRO A 62 10.48 -15.56 -7.22
N GLY A 63 9.74 -15.34 -6.12
CA GLY A 63 8.28 -15.24 -6.14
C GLY A 63 7.80 -13.79 -6.26
N ASP A 64 6.55 -13.61 -6.69
CA ASP A 64 5.89 -12.31 -6.70
C ASP A 64 5.53 -11.86 -5.28
N GLU A 65 5.69 -10.56 -5.02
CA GLU A 65 5.48 -9.94 -3.72
C GLU A 65 4.74 -8.61 -3.88
N SER A 66 3.77 -8.35 -3.01
CA SER A 66 2.92 -7.17 -3.14
C SER A 66 2.31 -6.67 -1.82
N ALA A 67 1.66 -5.51 -1.90
CA ALA A 67 0.89 -4.90 -0.82
C ALA A 67 1.68 -4.74 0.49
N PRO A 68 2.82 -4.01 0.49
CA PRO A 68 3.58 -3.79 1.70
C PRO A 68 2.82 -2.92 2.69
N ALA A 69 2.94 -3.23 3.98
CA ALA A 69 2.37 -2.45 5.06
C ALA A 69 3.36 -2.28 6.22
N TRP A 70 3.48 -1.04 6.69
CA TRP A 70 4.40 -0.71 7.78
C TRP A 70 3.86 -1.08 9.14
N SER A 71 4.74 -1.61 10.00
CA SER A 71 4.49 -1.63 11.42
C SER A 71 4.42 -0.20 11.99
N PRO A 72 3.67 0.05 13.07
CA PRO A 72 3.52 1.40 13.63
C PRO A 72 4.84 2.03 14.10
N ASP A 73 5.85 1.21 14.41
CA ASP A 73 7.20 1.66 14.79
C ASP A 73 8.14 1.87 13.59
N GLY A 74 7.68 1.57 12.36
CA GLY A 74 8.42 1.75 11.11
C GLY A 74 9.61 0.81 10.93
N ARG A 75 9.69 -0.29 11.70
CA ARG A 75 10.83 -1.21 11.68
C ARG A 75 10.58 -2.48 10.89
N THR A 76 9.32 -2.82 10.66
CA THR A 76 8.91 -4.08 10.04
C THR A 76 7.93 -3.78 8.92
N LEU A 77 8.06 -4.51 7.82
CA LEU A 77 7.06 -4.57 6.77
C LEU A 77 6.33 -5.90 6.84
N ALA A 78 5.01 -5.87 6.70
CA ALA A 78 4.19 -7.01 6.31
C ALA A 78 3.96 -6.92 4.79
N PHE A 79 3.88 -8.04 4.09
CA PHE A 79 3.59 -8.09 2.66
C PHE A 79 3.05 -9.45 2.27
N ALA A 80 2.33 -9.52 1.16
CA ALA A 80 1.91 -10.77 0.56
C ALA A 80 3.03 -11.30 -0.35
N ALA A 81 3.33 -12.60 -0.32
CA ALA A 81 4.38 -13.17 -1.17
C ALA A 81 4.10 -14.61 -1.61
N GLN A 82 4.47 -14.92 -2.86
CA GLN A 82 4.41 -16.26 -3.46
C GLN A 82 5.71 -17.06 -3.30
N ARG A 83 6.24 -17.16 -2.07
CA ARG A 83 7.52 -17.84 -1.84
C ARG A 83 7.39 -19.36 -1.68
N ALA A 84 6.19 -19.86 -1.43
CA ALA A 84 5.93 -21.27 -1.11
C ALA A 84 4.84 -21.92 -2.00
N GLY A 85 4.65 -21.41 -3.23
CA GLY A 85 3.69 -21.95 -4.20
C GLY A 85 2.27 -21.39 -4.09
N ASN A 86 2.02 -20.50 -3.12
CA ASN A 86 0.78 -19.76 -2.93
C ASN A 86 1.07 -18.39 -2.30
N TRP A 87 0.11 -17.46 -2.33
CA TRP A 87 0.20 -16.17 -1.65
C TRP A 87 -0.03 -16.33 -0.15
N ASP A 88 0.99 -16.01 0.65
CA ASP A 88 0.88 -15.95 2.11
C ASP A 88 1.30 -14.58 2.64
N ILE A 89 0.96 -14.29 3.89
CA ILE A 89 1.43 -13.11 4.60
C ILE A 89 2.82 -13.37 5.19
N TYR A 90 3.77 -12.51 4.85
CA TYR A 90 5.12 -12.49 5.39
C TYR A 90 5.38 -11.18 6.14
N THR A 91 6.36 -11.22 7.04
CA THR A 91 6.89 -10.03 7.70
C THR A 91 8.40 -10.01 7.66
N GLN A 92 9.00 -8.83 7.53
CA GLN A 92 10.45 -8.68 7.48
C GLN A 92 10.89 -7.37 8.14
N ASN A 93 11.93 -7.45 8.98
CA ASN A 93 12.53 -6.28 9.60
C ASN A 93 13.45 -5.55 8.61
N LEU A 94 13.47 -4.21 8.66
CA LEU A 94 14.39 -3.37 7.89
C LEU A 94 15.86 -3.68 8.13
N THR A 95 16.24 -4.22 9.30
CA THR A 95 17.62 -4.56 9.61
C THR A 95 18.17 -5.74 8.79
N GLY A 96 17.30 -6.42 8.04
CA GLY A 96 17.68 -7.45 7.07
C GLY A 96 17.61 -8.89 7.59
N ASP A 97 16.81 -9.14 8.63
CA ASP A 97 16.50 -10.51 9.04
C ASP A 97 15.71 -11.23 7.92
N PRO A 98 15.79 -12.58 7.84
CA PRO A 98 14.95 -13.35 6.93
C PRO A 98 13.47 -13.05 7.17
N ALA A 99 12.67 -12.98 6.10
CA ALA A 99 11.24 -12.80 6.26
C ALA A 99 10.61 -14.00 6.98
N GLN A 100 9.73 -13.72 7.94
CA GLN A 100 8.93 -14.70 8.65
C GLN A 100 7.59 -14.88 7.94
N ARG A 101 7.27 -16.12 7.55
CA ARG A 101 5.94 -16.51 7.06
C ARG A 101 4.96 -16.57 8.24
N LEU A 102 3.81 -15.92 8.11
CA LEU A 102 2.77 -15.88 9.16
C LEU A 102 1.56 -16.77 8.82
N THR A 103 1.15 -16.84 7.56
CA THR A 103 0.08 -17.74 7.09
C THR A 103 0.66 -18.88 6.26
N SER A 104 0.01 -20.04 6.26
CA SER A 104 0.44 -21.22 5.50
C SER A 104 -0.72 -22.09 4.98
N GLU A 105 -1.91 -21.50 5.01
CA GLU A 105 -3.14 -22.07 4.52
C GLU A 105 -3.10 -22.21 2.99
N PRO A 106 -3.91 -23.10 2.39
CA PRO A 106 -3.88 -23.36 0.95
C PRO A 106 -4.61 -22.28 0.13
N TRP A 107 -5.00 -21.15 0.74
CA TRP A 107 -5.87 -20.13 0.14
C TRP A 107 -5.08 -18.87 -0.17
N TYR A 108 -5.60 -18.02 -1.04
CA TYR A 108 -4.97 -16.72 -1.25
C TYR A 108 -5.05 -15.90 0.05
N GLU A 109 -3.91 -15.36 0.50
CA GLU A 109 -3.85 -14.30 1.50
C GLU A 109 -3.13 -13.05 1.00
N GLY A 110 -3.71 -11.88 1.26
CA GLY A 110 -3.21 -10.62 0.73
C GLY A 110 -3.46 -9.40 1.61
N SER A 111 -3.02 -8.24 1.11
CA SER A 111 -3.35 -6.91 1.66
C SER A 111 -3.24 -6.78 3.19
N PRO A 112 -2.08 -7.10 3.80
CA PRO A 112 -1.91 -7.03 5.25
C PRO A 112 -1.97 -5.58 5.76
N ALA A 113 -2.42 -5.40 7.00
CA ALA A 113 -2.42 -4.13 7.70
C ALA A 113 -2.15 -4.32 9.20
N PHE A 114 -1.12 -3.64 9.72
CA PHE A 114 -0.81 -3.68 11.15
C PHE A 114 -1.85 -2.95 11.99
N SER A 115 -2.19 -3.57 13.11
CA SER A 115 -2.87 -2.89 14.23
C SER A 115 -2.02 -1.75 14.79
N PRO A 116 -2.60 -0.69 15.37
CA PRO A 116 -1.84 0.46 15.85
C PRO A 116 -0.88 0.16 17.00
N ASP A 117 -1.05 -0.96 17.69
CA ASP A 117 -0.12 -1.42 18.73
C ASP A 117 0.94 -2.40 18.19
N GLY A 118 0.89 -2.76 16.91
CA GLY A 118 1.82 -3.64 16.21
C GLY A 118 1.71 -5.12 16.60
N ARG A 119 0.68 -5.52 17.36
CA ARG A 119 0.56 -6.89 17.89
C ARG A 119 -0.19 -7.85 16.98
N GLN A 120 -1.02 -7.29 16.11
CA GLN A 120 -1.91 -8.00 15.19
C GLN A 120 -1.77 -7.45 13.78
N ILE A 121 -2.07 -8.29 12.80
CA ILE A 121 -2.16 -7.96 11.39
C ILE A 121 -3.55 -8.38 10.92
N ALA A 122 -4.30 -7.44 10.34
CA ALA A 122 -5.49 -7.76 9.56
C ALA A 122 -5.05 -8.07 8.12
N TYR A 123 -5.73 -8.97 7.44
CA TYR A 123 -5.42 -9.34 6.06
C TYR A 123 -6.68 -9.90 5.38
N GLU A 124 -6.67 -9.97 4.05
CA GLU A 124 -7.75 -10.61 3.30
C GLU A 124 -7.39 -12.08 2.99
N SER A 125 -8.38 -12.98 3.04
CA SER A 125 -8.19 -14.40 2.70
C SER A 125 -9.36 -14.94 1.90
N HIS A 126 -9.09 -15.88 0.99
CA HIS A 126 -10.11 -16.57 0.19
C HIS A 126 -10.58 -17.91 0.80
N ALA A 127 -10.40 -18.09 2.12
CA ALA A 127 -10.66 -19.38 2.78
C ALA A 127 -12.13 -19.85 2.76
N GLU A 128 -13.08 -18.93 2.67
CA GLU A 128 -14.53 -19.22 2.73
C GLU A 128 -15.22 -19.21 1.36
N GLY A 129 -14.46 -19.09 0.27
CA GLY A 129 -14.96 -19.13 -1.11
C GLY A 129 -15.19 -17.76 -1.76
N ASP A 130 -15.06 -16.68 -1.00
CA ASP A 130 -14.83 -15.30 -1.43
C ASP A 130 -13.74 -14.65 -0.56
N LEU A 131 -13.33 -13.42 -0.89
CA LEU A 131 -12.37 -12.67 -0.07
C LEU A 131 -13.05 -12.16 1.20
N ASP A 132 -12.45 -12.45 2.33
CA ASP A 132 -12.94 -12.12 3.67
C ASP A 132 -11.81 -11.52 4.51
N VAL A 133 -12.15 -10.83 5.61
CA VAL A 133 -11.14 -10.21 6.48
C VAL A 133 -10.84 -11.08 7.70
N TYR A 134 -9.56 -11.35 7.87
CA TYR A 134 -8.99 -12.14 8.95
C TYR A 134 -8.01 -11.31 9.77
N VAL A 135 -7.73 -11.77 10.98
CA VAL A 135 -6.70 -11.23 11.86
C VAL A 135 -5.79 -12.35 12.37
N ILE A 136 -4.49 -12.08 12.38
CA ILE A 136 -3.45 -12.96 12.94
C ILE A 136 -2.54 -12.17 13.88
N SER A 137 -1.96 -12.84 14.88
CA SER A 137 -0.91 -12.25 15.68
C SER A 137 0.35 -11.99 14.84
N MET A 138 1.07 -10.90 15.12
CA MET A 138 2.41 -10.65 14.57
C MET A 138 3.42 -11.76 14.94
N ARG A 139 3.10 -12.61 15.92
CA ARG A 139 3.93 -13.79 16.25
C ARG A 139 3.54 -15.03 15.45
N GLY A 140 2.57 -14.93 14.54
CA GLY A 140 1.91 -16.07 13.90
C GLY A 140 0.97 -16.80 14.85
N GLY A 141 0.50 -17.97 14.43
CA GLY A 141 -0.39 -18.83 15.23
C GLY A 141 -1.77 -18.96 14.60
N MET A 142 -2.80 -19.15 15.43
CA MET A 142 -4.17 -19.31 14.95
C MET A 142 -4.67 -18.02 14.30
N THR A 143 -5.23 -18.18 13.10
CA THR A 143 -5.93 -17.14 12.36
C THR A 143 -7.36 -17.02 12.87
N GLN A 144 -7.91 -15.81 12.83
CA GLN A 144 -9.29 -15.54 13.24
C GLN A 144 -10.03 -14.84 12.10
N ALA A 145 -11.09 -15.46 11.61
CA ALA A 145 -12.04 -14.79 10.72
C ALA A 145 -12.82 -13.72 11.48
N VAL A 146 -12.92 -12.52 10.93
CA VAL A 146 -13.59 -11.38 11.58
C VAL A 146 -14.78 -10.91 10.75
N ILE A 147 -14.63 -10.83 9.44
CA ILE A 147 -15.67 -10.39 8.52
C ILE A 147 -15.82 -11.49 7.46
N THR A 148 -16.97 -12.17 7.46
CA THR A 148 -17.24 -13.38 6.65
C THR A 148 -18.60 -13.34 5.95
N ALA A 149 -19.14 -12.14 5.75
CA ALA A 149 -20.47 -11.99 5.19
C ALA A 149 -20.36 -11.94 3.67
N ARG A 150 -21.16 -12.75 2.97
CA ARG A 150 -21.18 -12.87 1.50
C ARG A 150 -20.85 -11.58 0.76
N GLY A 151 -19.91 -11.69 -0.17
CA GLY A 151 -19.39 -10.58 -0.95
C GLY A 151 -17.92 -10.33 -0.61
N ALA A 152 -17.13 -9.94 -1.61
CA ALA A 152 -15.70 -9.77 -1.42
C ALA A 152 -15.39 -8.58 -0.50
N ASP A 153 -14.73 -8.85 0.63
CA ASP A 153 -14.25 -7.90 1.62
C ASP A 153 -12.70 -7.85 1.57
N THR A 154 -12.17 -6.67 1.24
CA THR A 154 -10.77 -6.49 0.79
C THR A 154 -10.12 -5.24 1.39
N GLU A 155 -8.80 -5.15 1.28
CA GLU A 155 -8.00 -3.97 1.66
C GLU A 155 -8.26 -3.48 3.12
N PRO A 156 -8.17 -4.37 4.14
CA PRO A 156 -8.49 -3.98 5.52
C PRO A 156 -7.48 -2.94 6.06
N GLN A 157 -7.97 -1.99 6.85
CA GLN A 157 -7.16 -0.99 7.56
C GLN A 157 -7.68 -0.78 8.97
N TRP A 158 -6.78 -0.67 9.93
CA TRP A 158 -7.17 -0.41 11.32
C TRP A 158 -7.60 1.03 11.54
N VAL A 159 -8.72 1.22 12.23
CA VAL A 159 -9.21 2.52 12.70
C VAL A 159 -9.22 2.51 14.22
N GLY A 160 -8.14 3.00 14.82
CA GLY A 160 -7.91 2.79 16.25
C GLY A 160 -7.66 1.30 16.56
N ARG A 161 -7.92 0.89 17.80
CA ARG A 161 -7.55 -0.46 18.28
C ARG A 161 -8.65 -1.50 18.13
N ASP A 162 -9.84 -1.10 17.72
CA ASP A 162 -11.08 -1.87 17.88
C ASP A 162 -11.97 -1.86 16.64
N ARG A 163 -11.52 -1.27 15.53
CA ARG A 163 -12.30 -1.21 14.28
C ARG A 163 -11.45 -1.44 13.05
N LEU A 164 -12.09 -2.01 12.03
CA LEU A 164 -11.51 -2.25 10.71
C LEU A 164 -12.33 -1.50 9.64
N LEU A 165 -11.66 -0.65 8.88
CA LEU A 165 -12.13 -0.16 7.59
C LEU A 165 -11.82 -1.22 6.53
N TYR A 166 -12.71 -1.45 5.58
CA TYR A 166 -12.47 -2.37 4.47
C TYR A 166 -13.33 -1.97 3.25
N SER A 167 -12.88 -2.38 2.07
CA SER A 167 -13.66 -2.32 0.83
C SER A 167 -14.57 -3.54 0.78
N THR A 168 -15.86 -3.35 0.54
CA THR A 168 -16.84 -4.44 0.42
C THR A 168 -17.51 -4.40 -0.95
N TRP A 169 -17.73 -5.56 -1.56
CA TRP A 169 -18.44 -5.72 -2.83
C TRP A 169 -19.67 -6.59 -2.63
N ARG A 170 -20.84 -5.95 -2.59
CA ARG A 170 -22.14 -6.62 -2.35
C ARG A 170 -23.15 -6.15 -3.39
N ASP A 171 -23.93 -7.09 -3.93
CA ASP A 171 -24.97 -6.81 -4.92
C ASP A 171 -24.45 -5.96 -6.12
N GLU A 172 -23.26 -6.30 -6.62
CA GLU A 172 -22.54 -5.60 -7.71
C GLU A 172 -22.04 -4.18 -7.37
N GLU A 173 -22.23 -3.73 -6.12
CA GLU A 173 -21.87 -2.41 -5.66
C GLU A 173 -20.65 -2.44 -4.73
N ARG A 174 -19.68 -1.54 -4.98
CA ARG A 174 -18.53 -1.35 -4.08
C ARG A 174 -18.85 -0.28 -3.04
N ALA A 175 -18.47 -0.52 -1.79
CA ALA A 175 -18.58 0.45 -0.71
C ALA A 175 -17.38 0.36 0.25
N LEU A 176 -17.20 1.39 1.08
CA LEU A 176 -16.33 1.32 2.25
C LEU A 176 -17.19 1.07 3.48
N ALA A 177 -16.76 0.12 4.32
CA ALA A 177 -17.45 -0.29 5.52
C ALA A 177 -16.52 -0.20 6.73
N LEU A 178 -17.09 0.12 7.89
CA LEU A 178 -16.40 0.15 9.17
C LEU A 178 -17.00 -0.92 10.08
N HIS A 179 -16.20 -1.90 10.47
CA HIS A 179 -16.58 -2.99 11.36
C HIS A 179 -15.99 -2.79 12.75
N SER A 180 -16.77 -3.06 13.79
CA SER A 180 -16.38 -3.02 15.19
C SER A 180 -16.02 -4.40 15.70
N LEU A 181 -14.79 -4.55 16.20
CA LEU A 181 -14.29 -5.80 16.79
C LEU A 181 -14.90 -6.07 18.18
N ALA A 182 -15.48 -5.06 18.82
CA ALA A 182 -16.02 -5.18 20.17
C ALA A 182 -17.40 -5.85 20.21
N ASP A 183 -18.25 -5.54 19.23
CA ASP A 183 -19.65 -5.96 19.18
C ASP A 183 -20.08 -6.54 17.82
N GLY A 184 -19.17 -6.61 16.84
CA GLY A 184 -19.45 -7.13 15.51
C GLY A 184 -20.31 -6.21 14.63
N SER A 185 -20.60 -4.99 15.07
CA SER A 185 -21.43 -4.05 14.30
C SER A 185 -20.69 -3.52 13.07
N THR A 186 -21.40 -3.39 11.94
CA THR A 186 -20.86 -2.83 10.70
C THR A 186 -21.66 -1.61 10.27
N THR A 187 -20.97 -0.53 9.92
CA THR A 187 -21.54 0.69 9.34
C THR A 187 -21.00 0.91 7.94
N LEU A 188 -21.88 1.01 6.94
CA LEU A 188 -21.50 1.45 5.60
C LEU A 188 -21.18 2.94 5.62
N LEU A 189 -19.94 3.27 5.27
CA LEU A 189 -19.50 4.64 5.16
C LEU A 189 -20.07 5.23 3.87
N THR A 190 -19.58 4.81 2.71
CA THR A 190 -19.96 5.42 1.42
C THR A 190 -21.33 4.94 0.93
N ALA A 191 -21.90 5.67 -0.02
CA ALA A 191 -22.98 5.15 -0.84
C ALA A 191 -22.40 4.28 -1.97
N ALA A 192 -23.18 3.31 -2.43
CA ALA A 192 -22.80 2.36 -3.47
C ALA A 192 -22.40 3.03 -4.80
N HIS A 193 -23.20 4.00 -5.23
CA HIS A 193 -22.94 4.75 -6.47
C HIS A 193 -21.66 5.60 -6.43
N GLU A 194 -20.97 5.73 -5.28
CA GLU A 194 -19.70 6.44 -5.23
C GLU A 194 -18.54 5.61 -5.81
N GLU A 195 -18.68 4.29 -5.90
CA GLU A 195 -17.64 3.34 -6.31
C GLU A 195 -16.27 3.66 -5.68
N PRO A 196 -16.19 3.61 -4.34
CA PRO A 196 -14.99 4.03 -3.64
C PRO A 196 -13.85 3.03 -3.85
N SER A 197 -12.63 3.53 -3.91
CA SER A 197 -11.42 2.71 -3.99
C SER A 197 -10.26 3.36 -3.25
N GLN A 198 -9.29 2.53 -2.85
CA GLN A 198 -7.98 2.99 -2.33
C GLN A 198 -8.13 3.95 -1.17
N ALA A 199 -8.90 3.53 -0.16
CA ALA A 199 -9.08 4.32 1.04
C ALA A 199 -7.77 4.39 1.83
N ALA A 200 -7.59 5.46 2.60
CA ALA A 200 -6.48 5.65 3.52
C ALA A 200 -7.02 6.28 4.81
N VAL A 201 -6.86 5.58 5.92
CA VAL A 201 -7.19 6.06 7.28
C VAL A 201 -6.12 7.04 7.77
N SER A 202 -6.54 8.17 8.35
CA SER A 202 -5.61 9.12 8.97
C SER A 202 -4.94 8.53 10.22
N PRO A 203 -3.71 8.95 10.58
CA PRO A 203 -2.99 8.37 11.73
C PRO A 203 -3.71 8.49 13.07
N ASP A 204 -4.54 9.52 13.23
CA ASP A 204 -5.38 9.73 14.41
C ASP A 204 -6.69 8.91 14.40
N GLY A 205 -6.97 8.18 13.31
CA GLY A 205 -8.16 7.37 13.12
C GLY A 205 -9.45 8.18 13.01
N ARG A 206 -9.38 9.48 12.70
CA ARG A 206 -10.56 10.37 12.63
C ARG A 206 -11.09 10.57 11.23
N GLN A 207 -10.25 10.37 10.21
CA GLN A 207 -10.57 10.68 8.82
C GLN A 207 -10.24 9.52 7.89
N ILE A 208 -10.94 9.49 6.76
CA ILE A 208 -10.57 8.66 5.62
C ILE A 208 -10.47 9.53 4.37
N ALA A 209 -9.41 9.32 3.60
CA ALA A 209 -9.29 9.80 2.23
C ALA A 209 -9.52 8.63 1.28
N TYR A 210 -10.24 8.82 0.18
CA TYR A 210 -10.51 7.74 -0.78
C TYR A 210 -10.79 8.30 -2.17
N LEU A 211 -10.63 7.48 -3.20
CA LEU A 211 -11.05 7.81 -4.55
C LEU A 211 -12.50 7.41 -4.77
N SER A 212 -13.29 8.23 -5.44
CA SER A 212 -14.66 7.93 -5.88
C SER A 212 -14.72 7.99 -7.40
N ASN A 213 -15.27 6.94 -8.02
CA ASN A 213 -15.35 6.77 -9.47
C ASN A 213 -16.78 6.89 -10.03
N GLY A 214 -17.77 7.10 -9.16
CA GLY A 214 -19.18 7.07 -9.50
C GLY A 214 -19.71 8.08 -10.51
N ASP A 215 -18.97 9.14 -10.85
CA ASP A 215 -19.48 10.24 -11.67
C ASP A 215 -18.61 10.60 -12.87
N SER A 216 -18.29 9.63 -13.74
CA SER A 216 -17.50 9.78 -15.00
C SER A 216 -16.11 10.41 -14.83
N THR A 217 -15.75 10.83 -13.62
CA THR A 217 -14.50 11.46 -13.22
C THR A 217 -14.09 10.90 -11.87
N THR A 218 -12.89 10.36 -11.76
CA THR A 218 -12.33 9.98 -10.46
C THR A 218 -12.07 11.22 -9.61
N ARG A 219 -12.50 11.21 -8.34
CA ARG A 219 -12.28 12.31 -7.41
C ARG A 219 -11.72 11.84 -6.09
N LEU A 220 -10.74 12.58 -5.59
CA LEU A 220 -10.29 12.44 -4.21
C LEU A 220 -11.33 13.03 -3.26
N ARG A 221 -11.78 12.20 -2.32
CA ARG A 221 -12.78 12.51 -1.29
C ARG A 221 -12.13 12.43 0.08
N LEU A 222 -12.59 13.28 1.00
CA LEU A 222 -12.21 13.25 2.40
C LEU A 222 -13.46 13.19 3.27
N ARG A 223 -13.42 12.34 4.30
CA ARG A 223 -14.54 12.15 5.22
C ARG A 223 -14.08 12.03 6.66
N GLU A 224 -14.83 12.67 7.57
CA GLU A 224 -14.74 12.45 9.00
C GLU A 224 -15.48 11.18 9.42
N LEU A 225 -14.90 10.43 10.34
CA LEU A 225 -15.50 9.22 10.92
C LEU A 225 -16.41 9.53 12.11
N SER A 226 -16.33 10.73 12.69
CA SER A 226 -17.14 11.16 13.84
C SER A 226 -18.51 11.77 13.49
N GLY A 227 -18.88 11.90 12.20
CA GLY A 227 -20.16 12.48 11.82
C GLY A 227 -20.59 12.21 10.37
N GLY A 228 -21.89 11.95 10.18
CA GLY A 228 -22.60 11.94 8.89
C GLY A 228 -22.05 11.02 7.78
N ARG A 229 -22.76 10.97 6.64
CA ARG A 229 -22.28 10.32 5.39
C ARG A 229 -21.57 11.28 4.43
N SER A 230 -21.52 12.57 4.75
CA SER A 230 -21.00 13.61 3.85
C SER A 230 -19.48 13.55 3.73
N SER A 231 -18.99 13.53 2.49
CA SER A 231 -17.57 13.70 2.15
C SER A 231 -17.35 15.02 1.40
N ALA A 232 -16.17 15.62 1.58
CA ALA A 232 -15.74 16.79 0.84
C ALA A 232 -14.93 16.37 -0.40
N SER A 233 -15.18 16.99 -1.56
CA SER A 233 -14.32 16.85 -2.73
C SER A 233 -13.05 17.66 -2.53
N LEU A 234 -11.89 17.05 -2.72
CA LEU A 234 -10.61 17.74 -2.56
C LEU A 234 -9.97 18.17 -3.87
N ALA A 235 -9.98 17.32 -4.89
CA ALA A 235 -9.38 17.59 -6.19
C ALA A 235 -10.02 16.74 -7.30
N ARG A 236 -9.91 17.20 -8.56
CA ARG A 236 -10.24 16.43 -9.77
C ARG A 236 -8.99 15.74 -10.31
N HIS A 237 -8.38 14.84 -9.53
CA HIS A 237 -7.21 14.09 -9.99
C HIS A 237 -7.19 12.68 -9.39
N SER A 238 -6.81 11.71 -10.23
CA SER A 238 -6.71 10.28 -9.93
C SER A 238 -5.36 9.94 -9.28
N ALA A 239 -5.10 10.52 -8.11
CA ALA A 239 -3.86 10.29 -7.38
C ALA A 239 -4.14 9.60 -6.05
N TRP A 240 -3.37 8.54 -5.75
CA TRP A 240 -3.58 7.67 -4.60
C TRP A 240 -3.39 8.43 -3.29
N PRO A 241 -4.41 8.51 -2.43
CA PRO A 241 -4.27 9.22 -1.17
C PRO A 241 -3.44 8.41 -0.19
N PHE A 242 -2.58 9.11 0.54
CA PHE A 242 -1.92 8.54 1.70
C PHE A 242 -1.65 9.61 2.75
N TRP A 243 -1.58 9.21 4.00
CA TRP A 243 -1.32 10.11 5.11
C TRP A 243 0.11 9.99 5.58
N SER A 244 0.81 11.12 5.64
CA SER A 244 2.00 11.23 6.47
C SER A 244 1.65 11.06 7.95
N ALA A 245 2.62 10.64 8.74
CA ALA A 245 2.38 10.25 10.12
C ALA A 245 2.07 11.42 11.06
N ASP A 246 2.41 12.67 10.68
CA ASP A 246 1.99 13.89 11.36
C ASP A 246 0.58 14.37 10.93
N GLY A 247 -0.11 13.58 10.11
CA GLY A 247 -1.52 13.80 9.76
C GLY A 247 -1.74 14.66 8.53
N GLN A 248 -0.71 14.93 7.72
CA GLN A 248 -0.88 15.62 6.45
C GLN A 248 -1.26 14.64 5.34
N LEU A 249 -2.27 15.01 4.55
CA LEU A 249 -2.71 14.23 3.39
C LEU A 249 -1.87 14.57 2.16
N PHE A 250 -1.36 13.53 1.53
CA PHE A 250 -0.66 13.58 0.26
C PHE A 250 -1.40 12.76 -0.78
N SER A 251 -1.13 13.03 -2.05
CA SER A 251 -1.54 12.16 -3.15
C SER A 251 -0.35 11.79 -4.02
N LEU A 252 -0.28 10.51 -4.38
CA LEU A 252 0.73 9.96 -5.25
C LEU A 252 0.13 9.71 -6.64
N GLU A 253 0.60 10.44 -7.64
CA GLU A 253 0.22 10.23 -9.03
C GLU A 253 1.33 9.48 -9.76
N LEU A 254 0.94 8.56 -10.63
CA LEU A 254 1.82 7.91 -11.59
C LEU A 254 1.86 8.75 -12.87
N ALA A 255 3.03 9.29 -13.22
CA ALA A 255 3.20 10.09 -14.43
C ALA A 255 3.57 9.23 -15.66
N GLY A 256 2.84 9.44 -16.76
CA GLY A 256 3.28 9.18 -18.14
C GLY A 256 3.21 7.73 -18.62
N GLY A 257 2.34 7.46 -19.62
CA GLY A 257 2.35 6.24 -20.43
C GLY A 257 3.18 6.43 -21.70
N GLY A 258 4.25 5.65 -21.84
CA GLY A 258 4.79 5.30 -23.17
C GLY A 258 3.83 4.34 -23.89
N ASP A 259 4.17 3.91 -25.12
CA ASP A 259 3.35 3.10 -26.07
C ASP A 259 2.71 1.80 -25.52
N TYR A 260 2.91 1.47 -24.25
CA TYR A 260 2.35 0.32 -23.56
C TYR A 260 1.59 0.65 -22.25
N GLY A 261 1.31 1.93 -21.97
CA GLY A 261 0.49 2.33 -20.81
C GLY A 261 1.18 2.19 -19.45
N TYR A 262 2.50 2.12 -19.40
CA TYR A 262 3.28 2.00 -18.16
C TYR A 262 3.76 3.35 -17.65
N PRO A 263 3.70 3.60 -16.33
CA PRO A 263 4.15 4.85 -15.75
C PRO A 263 5.67 5.00 -15.81
N THR A 264 6.15 6.15 -16.29
CA THR A 264 7.57 6.50 -16.40
C THR A 264 8.07 7.43 -15.30
N GLY A 265 7.18 7.90 -14.42
CA GLY A 265 7.52 8.75 -13.30
C GLY A 265 6.39 8.81 -12.27
N TRP A 266 6.57 9.63 -11.24
CA TRP A 266 5.59 9.83 -10.18
C TRP A 266 5.57 11.29 -9.77
N THR A 267 4.44 11.75 -9.27
CA THR A 267 4.25 13.10 -8.71
C THR A 267 3.71 12.94 -7.30
N LEU A 268 4.47 13.40 -6.32
CA LEU A 268 3.98 13.53 -4.94
C LEU A 268 3.38 14.92 -4.75
N SER A 269 2.15 15.01 -4.28
CA SER A 269 1.47 16.29 -4.09
C SER A 269 1.05 16.44 -2.64
N GLN A 270 1.62 17.44 -1.95
CA GLN A 270 1.15 17.83 -0.62
C GLN A 270 -0.05 18.76 -0.77
N ARG A 271 -1.06 18.60 0.10
CA ARG A 271 -2.21 19.49 0.12
C ARG A 271 -1.81 20.92 0.51
N ALA A 272 -1.72 21.83 -0.46
CA ALA A 272 -1.86 23.27 -0.27
C ALA A 272 -2.95 23.78 -1.23
N LYS A 273 -4.19 23.88 -0.73
CA LYS A 273 -5.37 24.49 -1.39
C LYS A 273 -5.83 23.87 -2.74
N PRO A 274 -7.09 24.11 -3.14
CA PRO A 274 -7.64 23.65 -4.43
C PRO A 274 -7.01 24.29 -5.68
N ALA A 275 -5.88 25.00 -5.55
CA ALA A 275 -5.35 25.88 -6.60
C ALA A 275 -3.82 26.01 -6.63
N ASP A 276 -3.05 25.40 -5.72
CA ASP A 276 -1.59 25.41 -5.83
C ASP A 276 -1.15 24.16 -6.60
N ASP A 277 -0.29 24.35 -7.60
CA ASP A 277 0.27 23.27 -8.40
C ASP A 277 0.94 22.22 -7.50
N PRO A 278 0.77 20.92 -7.79
CA PRO A 278 1.43 19.87 -7.03
C PRO A 278 2.95 20.09 -7.03
N VAL A 279 3.59 19.97 -5.87
CA VAL A 279 5.06 19.99 -5.76
C VAL A 279 5.61 18.72 -6.42
N ALA A 280 5.75 18.74 -7.74
CA ALA A 280 6.18 17.58 -8.50
C ALA A 280 7.62 17.20 -8.16
N LEU A 281 7.80 16.26 -7.23
CA LEU A 281 9.04 15.53 -7.04
C LEU A 281 9.23 14.57 -8.21
N ARG A 282 9.92 15.02 -9.27
CA ARG A 282 10.39 14.13 -10.34
C ARG A 282 11.60 13.34 -9.84
N LEU A 283 11.49 12.01 -9.81
CA LEU A 283 12.68 11.16 -9.61
C LEU A 283 13.60 11.28 -10.84
N PRO A 284 14.93 11.16 -10.65
CA PRO A 284 15.87 11.05 -11.75
C PRO A 284 15.62 9.76 -12.57
N GLU A 285 15.91 9.80 -13.87
CA GLU A 285 15.95 8.59 -14.71
C GLU A 285 16.85 7.55 -14.05
N LEU A 286 16.29 6.36 -13.75
CA LEU A 286 16.92 5.27 -12.97
C LEU A 286 18.41 5.09 -13.30
N PRO A 287 19.36 5.55 -12.45
CA PRO A 287 20.73 5.12 -12.54
C PRO A 287 20.97 4.04 -11.50
N GLY A 288 21.30 2.82 -11.94
CA GLY A 288 21.93 1.75 -11.14
C GLY A 288 21.34 1.45 -9.76
N LEU A 289 20.59 0.34 -9.64
CA LEU A 289 20.13 -0.22 -8.36
C LEU A 289 21.28 -0.26 -7.33
N SER A 290 21.12 0.48 -6.23
CA SER A 290 22.06 0.44 -5.11
C SER A 290 21.50 -0.43 -3.98
N TRP A 291 22.30 -1.39 -3.52
CA TRP A 291 21.96 -2.27 -2.40
C TRP A 291 22.48 -1.64 -1.10
N GLN A 292 21.81 -0.60 -0.61
CA GLN A 292 22.09 -0.04 0.73
C GLN A 292 20.95 -0.35 1.68
N ARG A 293 21.29 -0.65 2.95
CA ARG A 293 20.28 -0.89 3.98
C ARG A 293 19.64 0.43 4.40
N PRO A 294 18.34 0.63 4.19
CA PRO A 294 17.66 1.82 4.69
C PRO A 294 17.59 1.78 6.22
N SER A 295 17.66 2.96 6.86
CA SER A 295 17.43 3.09 8.31
C SER A 295 16.44 4.21 8.60
N CYS A 296 15.38 3.92 9.36
CA CYS A 296 14.50 4.93 9.96
C CYS A 296 15.10 5.55 11.25
N ALA A 297 16.43 5.61 11.39
CA ALA A 297 17.04 6.17 12.60
C ALA A 297 16.62 7.65 12.74
N PRO A 298 16.24 8.11 13.94
CA PRO A 298 15.88 9.51 14.14
C PRO A 298 17.06 10.39 13.72
N ALA A 299 16.78 11.47 12.99
CA ALA A 299 17.78 12.49 12.69
C ALA A 299 18.51 12.84 13.98
N ARG A 300 19.85 12.73 13.99
CA ARG A 300 20.66 13.17 15.13
C ARG A 300 20.24 14.59 15.46
N ALA A 301 19.79 14.82 16.68
CA ALA A 301 19.58 16.16 17.20
C ALA A 301 20.88 16.94 16.97
N VAL A 302 20.81 17.95 16.10
CA VAL A 302 21.87 18.96 16.00
C VAL A 302 21.84 19.69 17.34
N ARG A 303 22.91 19.52 18.11
CA ARG A 303 23.13 20.27 19.35
C ARG A 303 23.44 21.73 19.04
#